data_AF-A0A3A0FMY6-F1
#
_entry.id   AF-A0A3A0FMY6-F1
#
_cell.length_a   1.000
_cell.length_b   1.000
_cell.length_c   1.000
_cell.angle_alpha   90.00
_cell.angle_beta   90.00
_cell.angle_gamma   90.00
#
_symmetry.space_group_name_H-M   'P 1'
#
loop_
_entity.id
_entity.type
_entity.pdbx_description
1 polymer ?
#
loop_
_entity_poly.entity_id
_entity_poly.type
_entity_poly.pdbx_seq_one_letter_code
_entity_poly.pdbx_strand_id
1 'polypeptide(L)'
;MAAIAAAAMALACSESGGGGPPLSDAAQRGKFVYGGVCIACHNPNPALDGTLGPANAGASRELLEAKILRAEYPPGYTPKRDSKAMPAMPHLADKIDDLTAYLSECCPAQ
;
A
#
# COMPACT_ATOMS: atom_id res chain seq x y z
N MET A 1 28.86 54.55 6.88
CA MET A 1 28.63 53.50 5.88
C MET A 1 27.68 52.48 6.49
N ALA A 2 26.42 52.49 6.06
CA ALA A 2 25.38 51.61 6.57
C ALA A 2 25.46 50.25 5.87
N ALA A 3 25.38 49.19 6.68
CA ALA A 3 25.37 47.80 6.24
C ALA A 3 24.02 47.43 5.60
N ILE A 4 24.05 46.66 4.51
CA ILE A 4 22.90 45.89 4.05
C ILE A 4 23.42 44.48 3.75
N ALA A 5 23.17 43.57 4.69
CA ALA A 5 23.32 42.13 4.49
C ALA A 5 22.12 41.65 3.66
N ALA A 6 22.38 41.14 2.46
CA ALA A 6 21.35 40.48 1.65
C ALA A 6 21.12 39.07 2.21
N ALA A 7 19.95 38.87 2.81
CA ALA A 7 19.51 37.58 3.33
C ALA A 7 19.23 36.60 2.19
N ALA A 8 19.79 35.39 2.32
CA ALA A 8 19.50 34.25 1.46
C ALA A 8 18.09 33.72 1.77
N MET A 9 17.18 33.78 0.79
CA MET A 9 15.89 33.11 0.87
C MET A 9 16.06 31.67 0.35
N ALA A 10 16.34 30.73 1.25
CA ALA A 10 16.24 29.31 0.99
C ALA A 10 14.76 28.92 0.95
N LEU A 11 14.25 28.54 -0.23
CA LEU A 11 12.92 27.96 -0.38
C LEU A 11 12.99 26.48 0.05
N ALA A 12 12.89 26.25 1.36
CA ALA A 12 12.74 24.92 1.93
C ALA A 12 11.25 24.50 1.79
N CYS A 13 10.94 23.71 0.77
CA CYS A 13 9.69 22.96 0.76
C CYS A 13 9.80 21.84 1.79
N SER A 14 9.04 21.97 2.88
CA SER A 14 8.86 20.92 3.87
C SER A 14 8.07 19.77 3.26
N GLU A 15 8.71 18.62 3.01
CA GLU A 15 8.00 17.34 3.06
C GLU A 15 8.15 16.75 4.45
N SER A 16 7.10 16.91 5.25
CA SER A 16 6.90 16.10 6.45
C SER A 16 6.27 14.78 6.04
N GLY A 17 7.01 13.67 6.13
CA GLY A 17 6.39 12.34 6.07
C GLY A 17 7.31 11.17 5.78
N GLY A 18 7.96 10.63 6.82
CA GLY A 18 8.50 9.25 6.85
C GLY A 18 9.81 9.05 6.10
N GLY A 19 10.91 8.82 6.83
CA GLY A 19 12.27 8.64 6.29
C GLY A 19 12.53 7.30 5.58
N GLY A 20 11.64 6.89 4.67
CA GLY A 20 11.87 5.82 3.71
C GLY A 20 12.19 6.39 2.32
N PRO A 21 12.78 5.57 1.42
CA PRO A 21 12.84 5.94 0.02
C PRO A 21 11.42 6.18 -0.54
N PRO A 22 11.26 7.09 -1.51
CA PRO A 22 9.96 7.31 -2.15
C PRO A 22 9.48 6.02 -2.82
N LEU A 23 8.15 5.82 -2.82
CA LEU A 23 7.50 4.73 -3.54
C LEU A 23 7.81 4.82 -5.05
N SER A 24 8.01 3.67 -5.68
CA SER A 24 8.06 3.54 -7.13
C SER A 24 6.76 4.02 -7.79
N ASP A 25 6.78 4.39 -9.07
CA ASP A 25 5.58 4.81 -9.80
C ASP A 25 4.46 3.75 -9.75
N ALA A 26 4.83 2.47 -9.79
CA ALA A 26 3.90 1.35 -9.65
C ALA A 26 3.29 1.31 -8.25
N ALA A 27 4.10 1.43 -7.21
CA ALA A 27 3.63 1.48 -5.83
C ALA A 27 2.78 2.72 -5.54
N GLN A 28 3.04 3.87 -6.19
CA GLN A 28 2.20 5.05 -6.09
C GLN A 28 0.80 4.79 -6.69
N ARG A 29 0.72 4.20 -7.89
CA ARG A 29 -0.56 3.78 -8.48
C ARG A 29 -1.27 2.77 -7.58
N GLY A 30 -0.54 1.79 -7.05
CA GLY A 30 -1.06 0.80 -6.12
C GLY A 30 -1.64 1.41 -4.85
N LYS A 31 -0.99 2.44 -4.30
CA LYS A 31 -1.50 3.20 -3.14
C LYS A 31 -2.87 3.81 -3.42
N PHE A 32 -3.09 4.37 -4.61
CA PHE A 32 -4.39 4.93 -4.99
C PHE A 32 -5.46 3.84 -5.10
N VAL A 33 -5.15 2.70 -5.72
CA VAL A 33 -6.09 1.56 -5.79
C VAL A 33 -6.42 1.04 -4.38
N TYR A 34 -5.40 0.88 -3.54
CA TYR A 34 -5.56 0.41 -2.17
C TYR A 34 -6.48 1.32 -1.36
N GLY A 35 -6.24 2.63 -1.41
CA GLY A 35 -7.07 3.64 -0.74
C GLY A 35 -8.49 3.72 -1.28
N GLY A 36 -8.71 3.44 -2.57
CA GLY A 36 -10.04 3.47 -3.18
C GLY A 36 -10.89 2.23 -2.90
N VAL A 37 -10.26 1.07 -2.71
CA VAL A 37 -10.97 -0.22 -2.69
C VAL A 37 -10.70 -1.04 -1.44
N CYS A 38 -9.44 -1.18 -1.04
CA CYS A 38 -9.03 -2.16 -0.03
C CYS A 38 -9.35 -1.73 1.41
N ILE A 39 -9.31 -0.43 1.68
CA ILE A 39 -9.51 0.12 3.04
C ILE A 39 -10.95 0.00 3.56
N ALA A 40 -11.91 -0.41 2.72
CA ALA A 40 -13.26 -0.70 3.16
C ALA A 40 -13.30 -1.85 4.19
N CYS A 41 -12.34 -2.79 4.09
CA CYS A 41 -12.23 -3.95 4.98
C CYS A 41 -10.88 -4.01 5.68
N HIS A 42 -9.80 -3.60 5.00
CA HIS A 42 -8.44 -3.61 5.53
C HIS A 42 -8.09 -2.26 6.18
N ASN A 43 -7.02 -2.22 6.95
CA ASN A 43 -6.54 -0.99 7.55
C ASN A 43 -5.90 -0.06 6.49
N PRO A 44 -6.07 1.27 6.59
CA PRO A 44 -5.31 2.23 5.76
C PRO A 44 -3.79 2.07 5.84
N ASN A 45 -3.27 1.56 6.96
CA ASN A 45 -1.91 1.05 7.06
C ASN A 45 -1.90 -0.48 6.81
N PRO A 46 -1.40 -0.96 5.65
CA PRO A 46 -1.35 -2.38 5.30
C PRO A 46 -0.66 -3.32 6.31
N ALA A 47 0.22 -2.79 7.18
CA ALA A 47 0.88 -3.58 8.22
C ALA A 47 -0.01 -3.86 9.43
N LEU A 48 -1.18 -3.24 9.51
CA LEU A 48 -2.12 -3.39 10.62
C LEU A 48 -3.37 -4.13 10.18
N ASP A 49 -3.97 -4.84 11.13
CA ASP A 49 -5.26 -5.46 10.94
C ASP A 49 -6.36 -4.40 10.76
N GLY A 50 -7.25 -4.66 9.81
CA GLY A 50 -8.49 -3.92 9.63
C GLY A 50 -9.63 -4.53 10.44
N THR A 51 -10.78 -3.84 10.38
CA THR A 51 -12.01 -4.28 11.05
C THR A 51 -12.48 -5.65 10.56
N LEU A 52 -12.32 -5.95 9.26
CA LEU A 52 -12.75 -7.21 8.64
C LEU A 52 -11.57 -7.98 8.01
N GLY A 53 -10.71 -7.28 7.29
CA GLY A 53 -9.54 -7.86 6.61
C GLY A 53 -8.30 -7.87 7.51
N PRO A 54 -7.46 -8.91 7.46
CA PRO A 54 -6.18 -8.93 8.17
C PRO A 54 -5.15 -7.99 7.51
N ALA A 55 -4.02 -7.74 8.20
CA ALA A 55 -2.86 -7.08 7.63
C ALA A 55 -2.37 -7.78 6.36
N ASN A 56 -1.99 -7.01 5.35
CA ASN A 56 -1.63 -7.50 4.00
C ASN A 56 -0.36 -6.85 3.43
N ALA A 57 0.39 -6.08 4.23
CA ALA A 57 1.77 -5.70 3.89
C ALA A 57 2.60 -6.94 3.53
N GLY A 58 3.43 -6.82 2.50
CA GLY A 58 4.29 -7.88 1.98
C GLY A 58 3.54 -9.04 1.31
N ALA A 59 2.24 -8.92 1.04
CA ALA A 59 1.50 -9.96 0.33
C ALA A 59 2.12 -10.24 -1.04
N SER A 60 2.36 -11.53 -1.35
CA SER A 60 2.91 -11.92 -2.64
C SER A 60 1.94 -11.64 -3.78
N ARG A 61 2.46 -11.41 -4.98
CA ARG A 61 1.66 -11.27 -6.20
C ARG A 61 0.69 -12.42 -6.39
N GLU A 62 1.15 -13.66 -6.18
CA GLU A 62 0.33 -14.87 -6.32
C GLU A 62 -0.83 -14.90 -5.34
N LEU A 63 -0.59 -14.53 -4.07
CA LEU A 63 -1.65 -14.42 -3.07
C LEU A 63 -2.66 -13.34 -3.45
N LEU A 64 -2.19 -12.17 -3.89
CA LEU A 64 -3.07 -11.08 -4.32
C LEU A 64 -3.90 -11.48 -5.53
N GLU A 65 -3.31 -12.12 -6.53
CA GLU A 65 -4.03 -12.58 -7.71
C GLU A 65 -5.11 -13.60 -7.35
N ALA A 66 -4.76 -14.64 -6.57
CA ALA A 66 -5.73 -15.65 -6.14
C ALA A 66 -6.86 -15.04 -5.31
N LYS A 67 -6.51 -14.16 -4.36
CA LYS A 67 -7.48 -13.61 -3.43
C LYS A 67 -8.37 -12.54 -4.07
N ILE A 68 -7.79 -11.63 -4.85
CA ILE A 68 -8.51 -10.53 -5.47
C ILE A 68 -9.32 -11.05 -6.66
N LEU A 69 -8.77 -11.91 -7.53
CA LEU A 69 -9.48 -12.29 -8.75
C LEU A 69 -10.45 -13.46 -8.54
N ARG A 70 -10.19 -14.33 -7.56
CA ARG A 70 -10.95 -15.58 -7.38
C ARG A 70 -11.53 -15.77 -5.98
N ALA A 71 -11.24 -14.88 -5.02
CA ALA A 71 -11.57 -15.05 -3.59
C ALA A 71 -10.98 -16.31 -2.95
N GLU A 72 -9.95 -16.89 -3.56
CA GLU A 72 -9.28 -18.13 -3.15
C GLU A 72 -7.92 -17.87 -2.51
N TYR A 73 -7.19 -18.95 -2.20
CA TYR A 73 -5.82 -18.92 -1.71
C TYR A 73 -4.94 -19.82 -2.60
N PRO A 74 -3.66 -19.48 -2.79
CA PRO A 74 -2.74 -20.36 -3.51
C PRO A 74 -2.50 -21.67 -2.74
N PRO A 75 -2.11 -22.76 -3.42
CA PRO A 75 -1.85 -24.04 -2.78
C PRO A 75 -0.85 -23.93 -1.61
N GLY A 76 -1.17 -24.55 -0.48
CA GLY A 76 -0.32 -24.54 0.72
C GLY A 76 -0.39 -23.26 1.55
N TYR A 77 -1.19 -22.26 1.17
CA TYR A 77 -1.38 -21.06 1.96
C TYR A 77 -2.40 -21.26 3.08
N THR A 78 -2.02 -20.90 4.31
CA THR A 78 -2.92 -20.89 5.47
C THR A 78 -3.52 -19.49 5.65
N PRO A 79 -4.86 -19.33 5.57
CA PRO A 79 -5.53 -18.05 5.82
C PRO A 79 -5.24 -17.50 7.21
N LYS A 80 -5.03 -16.18 7.31
CA LYS A 80 -4.86 -15.49 8.61
C LYS A 80 -6.15 -15.41 9.43
N ARG A 81 -7.31 -15.58 8.79
CA ARG A 81 -8.65 -15.56 9.39
C ARG A 81 -9.53 -16.56 8.65
N ASP A 82 -10.51 -17.13 9.35
CA ASP A 82 -11.44 -18.13 8.79
C ASP A 82 -12.58 -17.54 7.95
N SER A 83 -12.71 -16.21 7.92
CA SER A 83 -13.79 -15.54 7.20
C SER A 83 -13.60 -15.61 5.68
N LYS A 84 -14.72 -15.77 4.96
CA LYS A 84 -14.78 -15.69 3.48
C LYS A 84 -15.37 -14.36 3.01
N ALA A 85 -15.24 -13.31 3.82
CA ALA A 85 -15.95 -12.04 3.63
C ALA A 85 -15.41 -11.20 2.46
N MET A 86 -14.16 -11.39 2.05
CA MET A 86 -13.56 -10.66 0.93
C MET A 86 -14.09 -11.21 -0.40
N PRO A 87 -14.88 -10.42 -1.17
CA PRO A 87 -15.41 -10.86 -2.46
C PRO A 87 -14.31 -10.85 -3.53
N ALA A 88 -14.54 -11.61 -4.61
CA ALA A 88 -13.73 -11.50 -5.81
C ALA A 88 -13.99 -10.15 -6.50
N MET A 89 -12.92 -9.52 -6.99
CA MET A 89 -12.89 -8.24 -7.68
C MET A 89 -12.11 -8.39 -9.00
N PRO A 90 -12.63 -9.17 -9.98
CA PRO A 90 -11.93 -9.46 -11.23
C PRO A 90 -11.62 -8.22 -12.08
N HIS A 91 -12.35 -7.11 -11.86
CA HIS A 91 -12.08 -5.82 -12.51
C HIS A 91 -10.73 -5.19 -12.13
N LEU A 92 -10.03 -5.72 -11.11
CA LEU A 92 -8.70 -5.27 -10.69
C LEU A 92 -7.56 -6.10 -11.31
N ALA A 93 -7.84 -6.96 -12.30
CA ALA A 93 -6.84 -7.83 -12.92
C ALA A 93 -5.59 -7.08 -13.41
N ASP A 94 -5.78 -5.89 -13.98
CA ASP A 94 -4.70 -5.05 -14.50
C ASP A 94 -4.03 -4.15 -13.43
N LYS A 95 -4.40 -4.31 -12.16
CA LYS A 95 -3.84 -3.57 -11.01
C LYS A 95 -3.07 -4.46 -10.03
N ILE A 96 -3.00 -5.77 -10.27
CA ILE A 96 -2.33 -6.71 -9.36
C ILE A 96 -0.86 -6.34 -9.16
N ASP A 97 -0.14 -5.96 -10.22
CA ASP A 97 1.28 -5.63 -10.12
C ASP A 97 1.50 -4.31 -9.35
N ASP A 98 0.67 -3.29 -9.60
CA ASP A 98 0.72 -2.02 -8.88
C ASP A 98 0.42 -2.22 -7.37
N LEU A 99 -0.60 -3.02 -7.04
CA LEU A 99 -0.94 -3.38 -5.65
C LEU A 99 0.18 -4.17 -4.98
N THR A 100 0.81 -5.10 -5.71
CA THR A 100 1.95 -5.88 -5.21
C THR A 100 3.13 -4.96 -4.88
N ALA A 101 3.46 -4.03 -5.79
CA ALA A 101 4.52 -3.05 -5.58
C ALA A 101 4.23 -2.20 -4.34
N TYR A 102 3.00 -1.68 -4.23
CA TYR A 102 2.61 -0.88 -3.07
C TYR A 102 2.75 -1.65 -1.75
N LEU A 103 2.19 -2.85 -1.67
CA LEU A 103 2.21 -3.64 -0.43
C LEU A 103 3.63 -4.13 -0.06
N SER A 104 4.56 -4.18 -1.02
CA SER A 104 5.97 -4.53 -0.78
C SER A 104 6.80 -3.34 -0.30
N GLU A 105 6.45 -2.11 -0.72
CA GLU A 105 7.25 -0.90 -0.46
C GLU A 105 6.69 -0.01 0.67
N CYS A 106 5.37 -0.01 0.89
CA CYS A 106 4.70 0.96 1.75
C CYS A 106 5.06 0.88 3.23
N CYS A 107 5.47 -0.31 3.66
CA CYS A 107 5.31 -0.73 5.02
C CYS A 107 6.45 -1.69 5.31
N PRO A 108 7.64 -1.18 5.71
CA PRO A 108 8.75 -2.05 6.07
C PRO A 108 8.25 -3.10 7.05
N ALA A 109 8.61 -4.37 6.79
CA ALA A 109 8.19 -5.48 7.62
C ALA A 109 8.53 -5.15 9.08
N GLN A 110 7.52 -5.19 9.93
CA GLN A 110 7.68 -5.09 11.38
C GLN A 110 8.40 -6.35 11.88
#